data_AF-A0A536CDQ0-F1
#
_entry.id   AF-A0A536CDQ0-F1
#
_cell.length_a   1.000
_cell.length_b   1.000
_cell.length_c   1.000
_cell.angle_alpha   90.00
_cell.angle_beta   90.00
_cell.angle_gamma   90.00
#
_symmetry.space_group_name_H-M   'P 1'
#
loop_
_entity.id
_entity.type
_entity.pdbx_description
1 polymer ?
#
loop_
_entity_poly.entity_id
_entity_poly.type
_entity_poly.pdbx_seq_one_letter_code
_entity_poly.pdbx_strand_id
1 'polypeptide(L)'
;MGALAVATYYWVQIPLVKFTLQAGQCKWGPPLAGVYLSGRLRLVDRCRTVSGTVDCLKVEPDGDYHVRLRVDTQYGALLTPANDLQTCTNHAGPHLVVEIIPQHPQGVLFRTNDADAGGFNDPPMPAPGDHVTVTGPYVIDTNSLHRILYQGRAAENWAEIHPAWGIRVDQPGTPGQPNDYGPSFGDSG
;
A
#
# COMPACT_ATOMS: atom_id res chain seq x y z
N MET A 1 23.73 0.09 -50.06
CA MET A 1 24.27 0.42 -48.73
C MET A 1 23.17 1.16 -47.98
N GLY A 2 22.35 0.46 -47.20
CA GLY A 2 21.23 1.05 -46.46
C GLY A 2 21.67 1.37 -45.04
N ALA A 3 21.62 2.63 -44.64
CA ALA A 3 21.86 3.04 -43.26
C ALA A 3 20.60 2.76 -42.43
N LEU A 4 20.68 1.77 -41.54
CA LEU A 4 19.69 1.55 -40.48
C LEU A 4 19.86 2.66 -39.44
N ALA A 5 18.90 3.57 -39.36
CA ALA A 5 18.80 4.51 -38.27
C ALA A 5 18.41 3.75 -36.99
N VAL A 6 19.36 3.59 -36.08
CA VAL A 6 19.11 3.07 -34.73
C VAL A 6 18.46 4.21 -33.94
N ALA A 7 17.15 4.16 -33.76
CA ALA A 7 16.46 5.06 -32.85
C ALA A 7 16.75 4.63 -31.41
N THR A 8 17.74 5.25 -30.78
CA THR A 8 17.98 5.12 -29.35
C THR A 8 16.88 5.89 -28.61
N TYR A 9 15.90 5.18 -28.06
CA TYR A 9 14.90 5.78 -27.17
C TYR A 9 15.56 6.07 -25.82
N TYR A 10 16.06 7.29 -25.65
CA TYR A 10 16.47 7.80 -24.34
C TYR A 10 15.19 8.09 -23.54
N TRP A 11 14.92 7.27 -22.53
CA TRP A 11 13.90 7.55 -21.53
C TRP A 11 14.38 8.73 -20.68
N VAL A 12 14.10 9.95 -21.13
CA VAL A 12 14.17 11.12 -20.25
C VAL A 12 12.98 11.00 -19.32
N GLN A 13 13.20 10.53 -18.09
CA GLN A 13 12.26 10.82 -17.00
C GLN A 13 12.22 12.34 -16.88
N ILE A 14 11.16 12.98 -17.38
CA ILE A 14 10.95 14.40 -17.17
C ILE A 14 10.64 14.55 -15.68
N PRO A 15 11.55 15.11 -14.86
CA PRO A 15 11.43 15.09 -13.40
C PRO A 15 10.29 15.96 -12.84
N LEU A 16 9.44 16.51 -13.73
CA LEU A 16 8.34 17.40 -13.42
C LEU A 16 6.97 16.75 -13.63
N VAL A 17 6.88 15.56 -14.26
CA VAL A 17 5.60 14.92 -14.53
C VAL A 17 5.34 13.84 -13.48
N LYS A 18 4.56 14.20 -12.46
CA LYS A 18 3.93 13.25 -11.53
C LYS A 18 2.54 12.92 -12.05
N PHE A 19 2.14 11.67 -11.91
CA PHE A 19 0.81 11.22 -12.31
C PHE A 19 -0.11 11.09 -11.10
N THR A 20 -1.29 11.71 -11.17
CA THR A 20 -2.40 11.33 -10.29
C THR A 20 -3.08 10.11 -10.91
N LEU A 21 -2.89 8.95 -10.29
CA LEU A 21 -3.48 7.71 -10.75
C LEU A 21 -4.85 7.51 -10.11
N GLN A 22 -5.84 7.19 -10.92
CA GLN A 22 -7.18 6.80 -10.47
C GLN A 22 -7.19 5.30 -10.14
N ALA A 23 -8.12 4.88 -9.28
CA ALA A 23 -8.39 3.46 -9.09
C ALA A 23 -8.67 2.77 -10.44
N GLY A 24 -8.00 1.63 -10.67
CA GLY A 24 -7.98 0.90 -11.95
C GLY A 24 -6.84 1.29 -12.89
N GLN A 25 -6.07 2.34 -12.60
CA GLN A 25 -4.92 2.74 -13.42
C GLN A 25 -3.61 2.17 -12.87
N CYS A 26 -2.82 1.58 -13.78
CA CYS A 26 -1.50 1.08 -13.47
C CYS A 26 -0.44 2.16 -13.70
N LYS A 27 0.52 2.23 -12.78
CA LYS A 27 1.70 3.07 -12.91
C LYS A 27 2.68 2.48 -13.93
N TRP A 28 3.25 3.34 -14.77
CA TRP A 28 4.37 2.99 -15.64
C TRP A 28 5.71 3.04 -14.89
N GLY A 29 6.65 2.17 -15.28
CA GLY A 29 7.98 2.09 -14.65
C GLY A 29 8.05 1.10 -13.48
N PRO A 30 9.02 1.27 -12.55
CA PRO A 30 9.18 0.38 -11.41
C PRO A 30 7.99 0.51 -10.44
N PRO A 31 7.33 -0.60 -10.06
CA PRO A 31 6.11 -0.54 -9.25
C PRO A 31 6.38 -0.10 -7.82
N LEU A 32 7.55 -0.47 -7.28
CA LEU A 32 7.97 -0.14 -5.90
C LEU A 32 8.85 1.12 -5.82
N ALA A 33 8.91 1.93 -6.89
CA ALA A 33 9.63 3.21 -6.81
C ALA A 33 8.90 4.15 -5.84
N GLY A 34 9.67 4.74 -4.91
CA GLY A 34 9.18 5.58 -3.81
C GLY A 34 9.03 4.84 -2.49
N VAL A 35 9.14 3.51 -2.46
CA VAL A 35 8.97 2.71 -1.24
C VAL A 35 10.26 2.59 -0.44
N TYR A 36 10.17 2.82 0.87
CA TYR A 36 11.25 2.54 1.82
C TYR A 36 11.64 1.06 1.83
N LEU A 37 12.94 0.73 1.78
CA LEU A 37 13.44 -0.67 1.84
C LEU A 37 12.66 -1.66 0.95
N SER A 38 12.35 -1.28 -0.29
CA SER A 38 11.55 -2.10 -1.22
C SER A 38 12.08 -3.52 -1.46
N GLY A 39 13.35 -3.80 -1.18
CA GLY A 39 13.93 -5.15 -1.22
C GLY A 39 13.31 -6.15 -0.24
N ARG A 40 12.56 -5.69 0.77
CA ARG A 40 11.78 -6.55 1.68
C ARG A 40 10.50 -7.09 1.04
N LEU A 41 10.05 -6.47 -0.05
CA LEU A 41 8.76 -6.78 -0.66
C LEU A 41 8.94 -7.77 -1.81
N ARG A 42 8.26 -8.91 -1.70
CA ARG A 42 8.14 -9.84 -2.82
C ARG A 42 6.97 -9.42 -3.70
N LEU A 43 7.28 -8.84 -4.85
CA LEU A 43 6.30 -8.47 -5.86
C LEU A 43 5.60 -9.71 -6.44
N VAL A 44 4.27 -9.78 -6.33
CA VAL A 44 3.46 -10.88 -6.87
C VAL A 44 2.71 -10.44 -8.11
N ASP A 45 2.05 -9.27 -8.06
CA ASP A 45 1.41 -8.65 -9.21
C ASP A 45 1.84 -7.18 -9.30
N ARG A 46 2.20 -6.73 -10.50
CA ARG A 46 2.63 -5.36 -10.73
C ARG A 46 1.49 -4.36 -10.58
N CYS A 47 0.27 -4.78 -10.89
CA CYS A 47 -0.88 -3.89 -10.88
C CYS A 47 -2.14 -4.69 -10.58
N ARG A 48 -2.59 -4.59 -9.33
CA ARG A 48 -3.78 -5.26 -8.84
C ARG A 48 -4.80 -4.22 -8.41
N THR A 49 -6.04 -4.42 -8.82
CA THR A 49 -7.19 -3.66 -8.33
C THR A 49 -8.02 -4.56 -7.43
N VAL A 50 -8.37 -4.05 -6.25
CA VAL A 50 -9.19 -4.74 -5.25
C VAL A 50 -10.22 -3.77 -4.68
N SER A 51 -11.31 -4.30 -4.14
CA SER A 51 -12.28 -3.51 -3.40
C SER A 51 -12.61 -4.12 -2.06
N GLY A 52 -13.11 -3.30 -1.13
CA GLY A 52 -13.47 -3.72 0.22
C GLY A 52 -13.87 -2.54 1.09
N THR A 53 -14.15 -2.83 2.36
CA THR A 53 -14.47 -1.81 3.38
C THR A 53 -13.23 -1.47 4.21
N VAL A 54 -12.98 -0.18 4.42
CA VAL A 54 -11.96 0.29 5.35
C VAL A 54 -12.48 0.15 6.77
N ASP A 55 -11.86 -0.73 7.56
CA ASP A 55 -12.29 -0.93 8.94
C ASP A 55 -11.49 -0.03 9.91
N CYS A 56 -10.20 0.20 9.65
CA CYS A 56 -9.41 1.19 10.38
C CYS A 56 -8.17 1.66 9.62
N LEU A 57 -7.57 2.74 10.12
CA LEU A 57 -6.32 3.33 9.63
C LEU A 57 -5.27 3.31 10.74
N LYS A 58 -4.01 3.17 10.36
CA LYS A 58 -2.86 3.29 11.26
C LYS A 58 -1.74 4.08 10.58
N VAL A 59 -1.12 5.01 11.30
CA VAL A 59 0.07 5.71 10.83
C VAL A 59 1.29 4.94 11.32
N GLU A 60 2.21 4.62 10.42
CA GLU A 60 3.47 3.98 10.76
C GLU A 60 4.62 4.99 10.93
N PRO A 61 5.70 4.63 11.65
CA PRO A 61 6.82 5.53 11.90
C PRO A 61 7.52 6.08 10.65
N ASP A 62 7.42 5.39 9.51
CA ASP A 62 7.98 5.81 8.22
C ASP A 62 7.08 6.79 7.44
N GLY A 63 5.93 7.14 8.02
CA GLY A 63 4.96 8.07 7.46
C GLY A 63 3.89 7.41 6.61
N ASP A 64 3.92 6.08 6.45
CA ASP A 64 2.90 5.35 5.71
C ASP A 64 1.58 5.33 6.48
N TYR A 65 0.49 5.41 5.72
CA TYR A 65 -0.84 5.13 6.24
C TYR A 65 -1.25 3.73 5.83
N HIS A 66 -1.37 2.87 6.84
CA HIS A 66 -1.89 1.53 6.71
C HIS A 66 -3.40 1.57 6.79
N VAL A 67 -4.05 1.37 5.65
CA VAL A 67 -5.48 1.16 5.55
C VAL A 67 -5.74 -0.34 5.76
N ARG A 68 -6.50 -0.69 6.78
CA ARG A 68 -6.96 -2.07 7.03
C ARG A 68 -8.20 -2.33 6.20
N LEU A 69 -8.00 -2.94 5.04
CA LEU A 69 -9.07 -3.22 4.10
C LEU A 69 -9.64 -4.61 4.34
N ARG A 70 -10.89 -4.68 4.79
CA ARG A 70 -11.68 -5.91 4.74
C ARG A 70 -12.17 -6.10 3.33
N VAL A 71 -11.43 -6.90 2.58
CA VAL A 71 -11.65 -7.12 1.15
C VAL A 71 -13.02 -7.73 0.85
N ASP A 72 -13.60 -7.41 -0.30
CA ASP A 72 -14.80 -8.08 -0.79
C ASP A 72 -14.53 -9.58 -0.97
N THR A 73 -15.58 -10.39 -0.83
CA THR A 73 -15.49 -11.86 -0.78
C THR A 73 -14.72 -12.47 -1.96
N GLN A 74 -14.87 -11.90 -3.17
CA GLN A 74 -14.17 -12.33 -4.37
C GLN A 74 -12.64 -12.18 -4.31
N TYR A 75 -12.12 -11.34 -3.41
CA TYR A 75 -10.69 -11.09 -3.23
C TYR A 75 -10.10 -11.79 -2.00
N GLY A 76 -10.88 -12.58 -1.26
CA GLY A 76 -10.40 -13.27 -0.04
C GLY A 76 -9.17 -14.16 -0.28
N ALA A 77 -9.00 -14.69 -1.50
CA ALA A 77 -7.84 -15.49 -1.88
C ALA A 77 -6.52 -14.70 -1.97
N LEU A 78 -6.56 -13.36 -1.86
CA LEU A 78 -5.37 -12.51 -1.78
C LEU A 78 -4.83 -12.41 -0.35
N LEU A 79 -5.57 -12.85 0.66
CA LEU A 79 -5.07 -12.83 2.03
C LEU A 79 -4.11 -14.00 2.24
N THR A 80 -3.04 -13.75 3.00
CA THR A 80 -2.19 -14.82 3.53
C THR A 80 -2.55 -15.07 5.00
N PRO A 81 -2.12 -16.20 5.59
CA PRO A 81 -2.30 -16.42 7.03
C PRO A 81 -1.71 -15.31 7.91
N ALA A 82 -0.68 -14.59 7.45
CA ALA A 82 -0.09 -13.49 8.22
C ALA A 82 -0.98 -12.22 8.25
N ASN A 83 -1.97 -12.10 7.34
CA ASN A 83 -2.96 -11.03 7.42
C ASN A 83 -3.88 -11.16 8.64
N ASP A 84 -3.96 -12.32 9.30
CA ASP A 84 -4.71 -12.50 10.56
C ASP A 84 -4.14 -11.64 11.71
N LEU A 85 -2.92 -11.13 11.56
CA LEU A 85 -2.28 -10.21 12.51
C LEU A 85 -2.66 -8.74 12.28
N GLN A 86 -3.30 -8.45 11.15
CA GLN A 86 -3.67 -7.11 10.74
C GLN A 86 -5.14 -6.90 11.09
N THR A 87 -5.42 -6.54 12.35
CA THR A 87 -6.77 -6.44 12.93
C THR A 87 -7.13 -5.02 13.33
N CYS A 88 -8.43 -4.78 13.59
CA CYS A 88 -8.97 -3.54 14.17
C CYS A 88 -9.79 -3.88 15.42
N THR A 89 -9.83 -2.98 16.42
CA THR A 89 -10.39 -3.24 17.78
C THR A 89 -11.84 -3.76 17.80
N ASN A 90 -12.64 -3.49 16.76
CA ASN A 90 -14.04 -3.94 16.66
C ASN A 90 -14.35 -4.78 15.42
N HIS A 91 -13.32 -5.20 14.68
CA HIS A 91 -13.49 -5.93 13.43
C HIS A 91 -12.72 -7.25 13.46
N ALA A 92 -13.47 -8.34 13.53
CA ALA A 92 -12.90 -9.68 13.53
C ALA A 92 -12.44 -10.07 12.12
N GLY A 93 -11.27 -10.71 12.05
CA GLY A 93 -10.74 -11.32 10.83
C GLY A 93 -9.55 -10.58 10.23
N PRO A 94 -8.94 -11.19 9.20
CA PRO A 94 -7.78 -10.63 8.51
C PRO A 94 -8.15 -9.44 7.63
N HIS A 95 -7.23 -8.48 7.56
CA HIS A 95 -7.32 -7.36 6.64
C HIS A 95 -6.15 -7.40 5.66
N LEU A 96 -6.44 -7.07 4.40
CA LEU A 96 -5.39 -6.72 3.45
C LEU A 96 -4.81 -5.37 3.89
N VAL A 97 -3.49 -5.25 3.92
CA VAL A 97 -2.85 -3.95 4.18
C VAL A 97 -2.84 -3.17 2.87
N VAL A 98 -3.28 -1.93 2.90
CA VAL A 98 -3.08 -1.00 1.80
C VAL A 98 -2.25 0.15 2.35
N GLU A 99 -1.08 0.39 1.77
CA GLU A 99 -0.14 1.38 2.30
C GLU A 99 -0.06 2.59 1.36
N ILE A 100 -0.51 3.74 1.86
CA ILE A 100 -0.33 5.03 1.21
C ILE A 100 0.98 5.61 1.72
N ILE A 101 1.99 5.68 0.85
CA ILE A 101 3.28 6.28 1.17
C ILE A 101 3.18 7.80 1.18
N PRO A 102 3.99 8.51 1.99
CA PRO A 102 3.88 9.97 2.07
C PRO A 102 4.30 10.63 0.75
N GLN A 103 3.64 11.74 0.41
CA GLN A 103 4.00 12.53 -0.77
C GLN A 103 5.46 13.02 -0.73
N HIS A 104 5.98 13.27 0.48
CA HIS A 104 7.35 13.73 0.72
C HIS A 104 7.97 12.96 1.89
N PRO A 105 9.30 12.83 1.94
CA PRO A 105 9.94 12.07 3.00
C PRO A 105 9.70 12.66 4.39
N GLN A 106 9.27 11.82 5.33
CA GLN A 106 9.06 12.20 6.72
C GLN A 106 10.30 11.89 7.56
N GLY A 107 11.05 12.95 7.90
CA GLY A 107 12.23 12.83 8.75
C GLY A 107 13.47 12.27 8.04
N VAL A 108 14.55 12.09 8.82
CA VAL A 108 15.87 11.74 8.27
C VAL A 108 16.08 10.23 8.08
N LEU A 109 15.34 9.40 8.81
CA LEU A 109 15.49 7.95 8.81
C LEU A 109 14.79 7.27 7.62
N PHE A 110 13.75 7.90 7.09
CA PHE A 110 12.88 7.35 6.04
C PHE A 110 12.92 8.18 4.75
N ARG A 111 14.07 8.77 4.44
CA ARG A 111 14.26 9.69 3.30
C ARG A 111 13.90 9.10 1.94
N THR A 112 13.89 7.78 1.79
CA THR A 112 13.54 7.10 0.54
C THR A 112 12.08 6.70 0.45
N ASN A 113 11.28 6.97 1.49
CA ASN A 113 9.84 6.81 1.47
C ASN A 113 9.19 8.08 0.91
N ASP A 114 8.92 8.09 -0.39
CA ASP A 114 8.65 9.32 -1.12
C ASP A 114 7.91 9.06 -2.45
N ALA A 115 6.63 9.41 -2.50
CA ALA A 115 5.85 9.30 -3.73
C ALA A 115 6.37 10.22 -4.85
N ASP A 116 7.02 11.35 -4.52
CA ASP A 116 7.64 12.23 -5.52
C ASP A 116 8.73 11.51 -6.29
N ALA A 117 9.66 10.87 -5.59
CA ALA A 117 10.68 10.01 -6.17
C ALA A 117 10.06 8.80 -6.88
N GLY A 118 8.89 8.36 -6.43
CA GLY A 118 8.06 7.35 -7.09
C GLY A 118 7.45 7.83 -8.42
N GLY A 119 7.30 9.14 -8.64
CA GLY A 119 6.69 9.71 -9.84
C GLY A 119 5.17 9.70 -9.87
N PHE A 120 4.51 9.66 -8.70
CA PHE A 120 3.05 9.71 -8.59
C PHE A 120 2.60 10.62 -7.44
N ASN A 121 1.37 11.10 -7.51
CA ASN A 121 0.74 11.79 -6.38
C ASN A 121 0.05 10.76 -5.48
N ASP A 122 0.16 10.93 -4.16
CA ASP A 122 -0.52 10.06 -3.21
C ASP A 122 -2.05 10.07 -3.44
N PRO A 123 -2.72 8.91 -3.30
CA PRO A 123 -4.16 8.85 -3.43
C PRO A 123 -4.85 9.53 -2.23
N PRO A 124 -6.12 9.94 -2.38
CA PRO A 124 -6.88 10.47 -1.26
C PRO A 124 -7.01 9.44 -0.13
N MET A 125 -6.86 9.91 1.11
CA MET A 125 -7.04 9.10 2.31
C MET A 125 -8.53 8.69 2.46
N PRO A 126 -8.86 7.40 2.51
CA PRO A 126 -10.23 6.98 2.83
C PRO A 126 -10.52 7.11 4.33
N ALA A 127 -11.80 7.11 4.70
CA ALA A 127 -12.23 7.10 6.10
C ALA A 127 -12.68 5.68 6.54
N PRO A 128 -12.62 5.37 7.84
CA PRO A 128 -13.28 4.18 8.40
C PRO A 128 -14.76 4.11 7.99
N GLY A 129 -15.17 2.93 7.55
CA GLY A 129 -16.50 2.64 7.02
C GLY A 129 -16.65 2.84 5.50
N ASP A 130 -15.72 3.52 4.82
CA ASP A 130 -15.78 3.67 3.38
C ASP A 130 -15.64 2.31 2.68
N HIS A 131 -16.49 2.05 1.69
CA HIS A 131 -16.22 1.03 0.67
C HIS A 131 -15.41 1.66 -0.45
N VAL A 132 -14.26 1.06 -0.76
CA VAL A 132 -13.25 1.62 -1.65
C VAL A 132 -12.80 0.62 -2.70
N THR A 133 -12.38 1.14 -3.86
CA THR A 133 -11.58 0.44 -4.85
C THR A 133 -10.15 0.99 -4.80
N VAL A 134 -9.17 0.12 -4.64
CA VAL A 134 -7.75 0.43 -4.50
C VAL A 134 -6.97 -0.17 -5.66
N THR A 135 -5.93 0.51 -6.15
CA THR A 135 -4.99 -0.02 -7.14
C THR A 135 -3.55 0.30 -6.79
N GLY A 136 -2.70 -0.71 -6.95
CA GLY A 136 -1.25 -0.64 -6.73
C GLY A 136 -0.62 -2.00 -7.00
N PRO A 137 0.68 -2.18 -6.72
CA PRO A 137 1.30 -3.48 -6.82
C PRO A 137 0.89 -4.35 -5.63
N TYR A 138 0.57 -5.61 -5.92
CA TYR A 138 0.28 -6.60 -4.90
C TYR A 138 1.59 -7.31 -4.50
N VAL A 139 1.93 -7.18 -3.23
CA VAL A 139 3.21 -7.63 -2.67
C VAL A 139 2.97 -8.50 -1.44
N ILE A 140 3.97 -9.31 -1.11
CA ILE A 140 4.10 -9.95 0.20
C ILE A 140 5.25 -9.27 0.93
N ASP A 141 5.00 -8.68 2.10
CA ASP A 141 6.06 -8.12 2.94
C ASP A 141 6.76 -9.24 3.70
N THR A 142 8.03 -9.47 3.35
CA THR A 142 8.84 -10.57 3.90
C THR A 142 9.76 -10.13 5.04
N ASN A 143 9.56 -8.92 5.59
CA ASN A 143 10.46 -8.37 6.60
C ASN A 143 10.51 -9.21 7.89
N SER A 144 11.62 -9.92 8.07
CA SER A 144 11.87 -10.76 9.24
C SER A 144 12.03 -9.98 10.54
N LEU A 145 12.30 -8.65 10.47
CA LEU A 145 12.33 -7.80 11.67
C LEU A 145 10.96 -7.69 12.33
N HIS A 146 9.87 -7.94 11.61
CA HIS A 146 8.54 -7.99 12.20
C HIS A 146 8.44 -9.06 13.29
N ARG A 147 9.20 -10.16 13.21
CA ARG A 147 9.22 -11.16 14.27
C ARG A 147 9.71 -10.59 15.62
N ILE A 148 10.63 -9.63 15.60
CA ILE A 148 11.12 -8.97 16.82
C ILE A 148 10.05 -8.01 17.34
N LEU A 149 9.44 -7.23 16.45
CA LEU A 149 8.42 -6.23 16.80
C LEU A 149 7.12 -6.86 17.30
N TYR A 150 6.75 -8.02 16.77
CA TYR A 150 5.57 -8.78 17.19
C TYR A 150 5.89 -9.87 18.23
N GLN A 151 6.92 -9.64 19.06
CA GLN A 151 7.22 -10.49 20.23
C GLN A 151 7.31 -12.00 19.90
N GLY A 152 7.89 -12.35 18.75
CA GLY A 152 8.06 -13.73 18.31
C GLY A 152 6.91 -14.32 17.51
N ARG A 153 5.80 -13.59 17.29
CA ARG A 153 4.76 -14.03 16.33
C ARG A 153 5.35 -14.05 14.92
N ALA A 154 4.90 -15.00 14.10
CA ALA A 154 5.25 -15.08 12.68
C ALA A 154 4.55 -13.93 11.92
N ALA A 155 5.09 -12.73 12.09
CA ALA A 155 4.58 -11.48 11.54
C ALA A 155 5.26 -11.11 10.23
N GLU A 156 5.71 -12.12 9.52
CA GLU A 156 6.33 -12.01 8.20
C GLU A 156 5.35 -12.60 7.19
N ASN A 157 5.39 -12.11 5.96
CA ASN A 157 4.64 -12.59 4.81
C ASN A 157 3.15 -12.24 4.77
N TRP A 158 2.72 -11.10 5.31
CA TRP A 158 1.36 -10.60 5.04
C TRP A 158 1.28 -9.99 3.64
N ALA A 159 0.10 -10.05 3.05
CA ALA A 159 -0.18 -9.47 1.74
C ALA A 159 -0.60 -8.00 1.85
N GLU A 160 -0.21 -7.24 0.83
CA GLU A 160 -0.47 -5.80 0.75
C GLU A 160 -0.72 -5.32 -0.68
N ILE A 161 -1.39 -4.17 -0.80
CA ILE A 161 -1.21 -3.25 -1.93
C ILE A 161 -0.29 -2.13 -1.48
N HIS A 162 0.98 -2.13 -1.92
CA HIS A 162 1.98 -1.16 -1.45
C HIS A 162 3.05 -0.84 -2.52
N PRO A 163 3.15 0.43 -2.98
CA PRO A 163 2.36 1.57 -2.53
C PRO A 163 1.00 1.61 -3.23
N ALA A 164 -0.02 2.09 -2.54
CA ALA A 164 -1.29 2.43 -3.15
C ALA A 164 -1.10 3.60 -4.14
N TRP A 165 -1.45 3.41 -5.40
CA TRP A 165 -1.36 4.44 -6.43
C TRP A 165 -2.66 5.21 -6.61
N GLY A 166 -3.80 4.53 -6.45
CA GLY A 166 -5.12 5.09 -6.66
C GLY A 166 -6.13 4.48 -5.71
N ILE A 167 -6.91 5.32 -5.06
CA ILE A 167 -8.02 4.92 -4.19
C ILE A 167 -9.25 5.73 -4.61
N ARG A 168 -10.37 5.04 -4.78
CA ARG A 168 -11.68 5.64 -5.03
C ARG A 168 -12.64 5.17 -3.95
N VAL A 169 -13.32 6.11 -3.30
CA VAL A 169 -14.46 5.81 -2.43
C VAL A 169 -15.66 5.51 -3.33
N ASP A 170 -16.10 4.25 -3.35
CA ASP A 170 -17.27 3.81 -4.11
C ASP A 170 -18.56 4.09 -3.34
N GLN A 171 -18.52 3.89 -2.02
CA GLN A 171 -19.61 4.21 -1.10
C GLN A 171 -19.04 4.79 0.19
N PRO A 172 -19.41 6.02 0.59
CA PRO A 172 -18.91 6.61 1.82
C PRO A 172 -19.50 5.88 3.04
N GLY A 173 -18.68 5.73 4.07
CA GLY A 173 -19.11 5.27 5.39
C GLY A 173 -20.00 6.29 6.09
N THR A 174 -20.45 5.93 7.29
CA THR A 174 -21.20 6.86 8.14
C THR A 174 -20.31 8.04 8.53
N PRO A 175 -20.72 9.30 8.29
CA PRO A 175 -19.92 10.46 8.66
C PRO A 175 -19.58 10.48 10.15
N GLY A 176 -18.33 10.83 10.48
CA GLY A 176 -17.87 10.94 11.86
C GLY A 176 -17.61 9.62 12.57
N GLN A 177 -17.54 8.49 11.85
CA GLN A 177 -17.00 7.26 12.41
C GLN A 177 -15.57 7.51 12.92
N PRO A 178 -15.29 7.20 14.20
CA PRO A 178 -13.95 7.32 14.73
C PRO A 178 -13.03 6.30 14.05
N ASN A 179 -11.75 6.64 13.98
CA ASN A 179 -10.75 5.67 13.56
C ASN A 179 -10.44 4.71 14.71
N ASP A 180 -10.97 3.49 14.61
CA ASP A 180 -10.74 2.42 15.57
C ASP A 180 -9.39 1.76 15.30
N TYR A 181 -8.32 2.30 15.88
CA TYR A 181 -6.98 1.74 15.71
C TYR A 181 -6.96 0.24 16.04
N GLY A 182 -6.21 -0.51 15.24
CA GLY A 182 -5.82 -1.87 15.60
C GLY A 182 -4.89 -1.87 16.82
N PRO A 183 -4.69 -3.06 17.44
CA PRO A 183 -3.73 -3.22 18.52
C PRO A 183 -2.36 -2.66 18.12
N SER A 184 -1.64 -2.06 19.07
CA SER A 184 -0.24 -1.69 18.82
C SER A 184 0.58 -2.96 18.63
N PHE A 185 1.77 -2.83 18.03
CA PHE A 185 2.67 -3.97 17.87
C PHE A 185 2.94 -4.62 19.23
N GLY A 186 2.55 -5.90 19.36
CA GLY A 186 2.74 -6.68 20.57
C GLY A 186 1.55 -6.71 21.54
N ASP A 187 0.47 -5.97 21.26
CA ASP A 187 -0.77 -6.09 22.04
C ASP A 187 -1.52 -7.37 21.62
N SER A 188 -2.09 -8.06 22.60
CA SER A 188 -3.09 -9.10 22.35
C SER A 188 -4.42 -8.40 22.05
N GLY A 189 -4.82 -8.41 20.77
CA GLY A 189 -6.20 -8.11 20.38
C GLY A 189 -7.18 -9.11 20.98
#